data_AF-A0A8H5M6J8-F1
#
_entry.id   AF-A0A8H5M6J8-F1
#
_cell.length_a   1.000
_cell.length_b   1.000
_cell.length_c   1.000
_cell.angle_alpha   90.00
_cell.angle_beta   90.00
_cell.angle_gamma   90.00
#
_symmetry.space_group_name_H-M   'P 1'
#
loop_
_entity.id
_entity.type
_entity.pdbx_description
1 polymer ?
#
loop_
_entity_poly.entity_id
_entity_poly.type
_entity_poly.pdbx_seq_one_letter_code
_entity_poly.pdbx_strand_id
1 'polypeptide(L)'
;MIVGVRSITTDWQTLNLNHHDLRHPHSMATPLLAEFPELAHLSREDLEDLLTDPLYFQAIFHSLDRVKALYQAQSELGMANESIASNNLRLQDSLYKLRSDTQEAFDEAKALEKRWNELEREQREVYQRFTPQFLLMRLRHSTTAQDDASEALASTFIQQQQPSTRGTSTPNGGMGVDDFIKEFKEQRKVYHRRAMWGERWGNGQVAWRDD
;
A
#
# COMPACT_ATOMS: atom_id res chain seq x y z
N MET A 1 -10.11 -22.53 6.32
CA MET A 1 -10.02 -23.88 6.92
C MET A 1 -11.38 -24.52 6.79
N ILE A 2 -11.49 -25.56 5.97
CA ILE A 2 -12.72 -26.30 5.70
C ILE A 2 -12.57 -27.65 6.39
N VAL A 3 -13.50 -27.99 7.28
CA VAL A 3 -13.65 -29.30 7.93
C VAL A 3 -15.16 -29.54 7.92
N GLY A 4 -15.76 -30.54 7.28
CA GLY A 4 -15.31 -31.88 6.91
C GLY A 4 -16.23 -32.89 7.59
N VAL A 5 -17.52 -32.92 7.23
CA VAL A 5 -18.53 -33.84 7.82
C VAL A 5 -18.41 -35.20 7.15
N ARG A 6 -18.09 -36.25 7.93
CA ARG A 6 -18.09 -37.64 7.46
C ARG A 6 -19.40 -38.31 7.85
N SER A 7 -20.07 -38.84 6.84
CA SER A 7 -21.24 -39.72 6.93
C SER A 7 -20.77 -41.17 7.16
N ILE A 8 -21.44 -41.93 8.04
CA ILE A 8 -21.26 -43.38 8.17
C ILE A 8 -22.63 -44.03 8.03
N THR A 9 -22.83 -44.66 6.87
CA THR A 9 -23.92 -45.58 6.55
C THR A 9 -23.58 -46.98 7.05
N THR A 10 -24.52 -47.60 7.76
CA THR A 10 -24.49 -48.98 8.25
C THR A 10 -24.96 -49.95 7.17
N ASP A 11 -24.14 -50.95 6.84
CA ASP A 11 -24.52 -52.12 6.04
C ASP A 11 -25.13 -53.20 6.93
N TRP A 12 -26.31 -53.70 6.55
CA TRP A 12 -26.99 -54.83 7.16
C TRP A 12 -27.10 -55.97 6.14
N GLN A 13 -26.59 -57.15 6.51
CA GLN A 13 -27.00 -58.53 6.11
C GLN A 13 -25.83 -59.45 6.49
N THR A 14 -25.97 -60.57 7.21
CA THR A 14 -26.86 -61.71 6.94
C THR A 14 -27.13 -62.55 8.21
N LEU A 15 -28.28 -63.24 8.19
CA LEU A 15 -28.76 -64.26 9.12
C LEU A 15 -27.87 -65.52 9.15
N ASN A 16 -27.80 -66.25 10.28
CA ASN A 16 -28.42 -67.58 10.38
C ASN A 16 -28.54 -68.13 11.83
N LEU A 17 -29.54 -69.00 11.96
CA LEU A 17 -30.19 -69.63 13.11
C LEU A 17 -29.33 -70.53 14.00
N ASN A 18 -29.73 -70.69 15.28
CA ASN A 18 -29.96 -72.00 15.89
C ASN A 18 -30.90 -71.94 17.12
N HIS A 19 -31.57 -73.07 17.36
CA HIS A 19 -32.81 -73.27 18.12
C HIS A 19 -32.58 -73.99 19.47
N HIS A 20 -33.64 -74.06 20.30
CA HIS A 20 -33.79 -74.64 21.66
C HIS A 20 -33.28 -73.73 22.80
N ASP A 21 -34.01 -73.44 23.89
CA ASP A 21 -34.72 -74.34 24.82
C ASP A 21 -35.67 -73.57 25.80
N LEU A 22 -36.38 -74.32 26.65
CA LEU A 22 -37.60 -74.04 27.45
C LEU A 22 -37.47 -73.19 28.76
N ARG A 23 -38.57 -72.45 29.04
CA ARG A 23 -39.17 -72.00 30.34
C ARG A 23 -38.49 -70.96 31.29
N HIS A 24 -39.35 -70.05 31.79
CA HIS A 24 -39.30 -69.08 32.94
C HIS A 24 -38.72 -67.68 32.64
N PRO A 25 -39.06 -66.62 33.42
CA PRO A 25 -40.33 -66.08 33.92
C PRO A 25 -40.67 -64.73 33.22
N HIS A 26 -41.71 -64.00 33.65
CA HIS A 26 -42.09 -62.68 33.10
C HIS A 26 -41.00 -61.61 33.33
N SER A 27 -39.99 -61.57 32.46
CA SER A 27 -39.11 -60.43 32.29
C SER A 27 -39.55 -59.71 31.02
N MET A 28 -40.21 -58.56 31.17
CA MET A 28 -40.56 -57.65 30.08
C MET A 28 -39.29 -56.96 29.56
N ALA A 29 -38.28 -57.72 29.13
CA ALA A 29 -37.15 -57.17 28.39
C ALA A 29 -37.52 -57.14 26.91
N THR A 30 -38.41 -56.22 26.52
CA THR A 30 -38.70 -55.98 25.11
C THR A 30 -37.54 -55.20 24.47
N PRO A 31 -37.29 -55.36 23.15
CA PRO A 31 -36.26 -54.58 22.45
C PRO A 31 -36.41 -53.06 22.64
N LEU A 32 -37.67 -52.59 22.77
CA LEU A 32 -38.00 -51.20 23.09
C LEU A 32 -37.42 -50.76 24.44
N LEU A 33 -37.51 -51.60 25.47
CA LEU A 33 -37.01 -51.30 26.81
C LEU A 33 -35.49 -51.44 26.92
N ALA A 34 -34.85 -52.17 25.99
CA ALA A 34 -33.40 -52.22 25.85
C ALA A 34 -32.85 -50.93 25.19
N GLU A 35 -33.58 -50.36 24.24
CA GLU A 35 -33.20 -49.12 23.54
C GLU A 35 -33.61 -47.86 24.31
N PHE A 36 -34.67 -47.95 25.11
CA PHE A 36 -35.19 -46.88 25.96
C PHE A 36 -35.35 -47.37 27.41
N PRO A 37 -34.24 -47.55 28.15
CA PRO A 37 -34.27 -48.04 29.54
C PRO A 37 -35.03 -47.11 30.48
N GLU A 38 -35.15 -45.82 30.11
CA GLU A 38 -35.92 -44.83 30.83
C GLU A 38 -37.42 -45.14 30.85
N LEU A 39 -37.93 -46.02 29.99
CA LEU A 39 -39.34 -46.45 30.00
C LEU A 39 -39.58 -47.73 30.83
N ALA A 40 -38.51 -48.37 31.33
CA ALA A 40 -38.60 -49.68 32.01
C ALA A 40 -39.24 -49.63 33.40
N HIS A 41 -39.43 -48.43 33.95
CA HIS A 41 -40.07 -48.23 35.25
C HIS A 41 -41.58 -47.97 35.13
N LEU A 42 -42.11 -47.77 33.92
CA LEU A 42 -43.55 -47.57 33.69
C LEU A 42 -44.29 -48.92 33.60
N SER A 43 -45.52 -48.95 34.11
CA SER A 43 -46.38 -50.14 34.03
C SER A 43 -46.94 -50.35 32.61
N ARG A 44 -47.53 -51.53 32.36
CA ARG A 44 -48.17 -51.82 31.07
C ARG A 44 -49.38 -50.92 30.84
N GLU A 45 -50.19 -50.66 31.87
CA GLU A 45 -51.29 -49.70 31.78
C GLU A 45 -50.78 -48.30 31.45
N ASP A 46 -49.70 -47.84 32.09
CA ASP A 46 -49.11 -46.52 31.81
C ASP A 46 -48.61 -46.39 30.37
N LEU A 47 -48.07 -47.47 29.78
CA LEU A 47 -47.62 -47.48 28.38
C LEU A 47 -48.80 -47.48 27.39
N GLU A 48 -49.92 -48.10 27.74
CA GLU A 48 -51.16 -48.05 26.94
C GLU A 48 -51.81 -46.66 27.03
N ASP A 49 -51.81 -46.05 28.22
CA ASP A 49 -52.26 -44.67 28.43
C ASP A 49 -51.35 -43.66 27.71
N LEU A 50 -50.03 -43.90 27.66
CA LEU A 50 -49.06 -43.10 26.90
C LEU A 50 -49.35 -43.13 25.38
N LEU A 51 -49.86 -44.23 24.85
CA LEU A 51 -50.26 -44.35 23.44
C LEU A 51 -51.62 -43.72 23.14
N THR A 52 -52.47 -43.58 24.15
CA THR A 52 -53.86 -43.16 23.99
C THR A 52 -54.08 -41.68 24.35
N ASP A 53 -53.30 -41.14 25.29
CA ASP A 53 -53.35 -39.73 25.71
C ASP A 53 -52.09 -38.95 25.22
N PRO A 54 -52.25 -38.06 24.23
CA PRO A 54 -51.16 -37.22 23.72
C PRO A 54 -50.54 -36.27 24.76
N LEU A 55 -51.34 -35.82 25.74
CA LEU A 55 -50.86 -34.91 26.79
C LEU A 55 -49.98 -35.64 27.80
N TYR A 56 -50.38 -36.86 28.16
CA TYR A 56 -49.58 -37.73 29.01
C TYR A 56 -48.26 -38.12 28.32
N PHE A 57 -48.30 -38.45 27.03
CA PHE A 57 -47.09 -38.68 26.23
C PHE A 57 -46.15 -37.47 26.26
N GLN A 58 -46.65 -36.26 26.01
CA GLN A 58 -45.81 -35.06 26.04
C GLN A 58 -45.21 -34.81 27.42
N ALA A 59 -45.99 -35.00 28.49
CA ALA A 59 -45.50 -34.83 29.86
C ALA A 59 -44.34 -35.78 30.18
N ILE A 60 -44.46 -37.06 29.81
CA ILE A 60 -43.38 -38.05 29.96
C ILE A 60 -42.21 -37.74 29.03
N PHE A 61 -42.45 -37.38 27.77
CA PHE A 61 -41.40 -37.04 26.81
C PHE A 61 -40.54 -35.86 27.29
N HIS A 62 -41.16 -34.81 27.84
CA HIS A 62 -40.45 -33.67 28.42
C HIS A 62 -39.85 -33.95 29.81
N SER A 63 -40.24 -35.05 30.47
CA SER A 63 -39.65 -35.47 31.74
C SER A 63 -38.35 -36.27 31.53
N LEU A 64 -38.14 -36.87 30.35
CA LEU A 64 -36.92 -37.60 30.01
C LEU A 64 -35.68 -36.72 30.12
N ASP A 65 -34.64 -37.22 30.79
CA ASP A 65 -33.42 -36.46 31.07
C ASP A 65 -32.66 -36.13 29.78
N ARG A 66 -32.66 -37.07 28.82
CA ARG A 66 -32.10 -36.84 27.49
C ARG A 66 -32.79 -35.68 26.76
N VAL A 67 -34.11 -35.57 26.85
CA VAL A 67 -34.89 -34.52 26.17
C VAL A 67 -34.66 -33.17 26.84
N LYS A 68 -34.64 -33.12 28.18
CA LYS A 68 -34.26 -31.92 28.94
C LYS A 68 -32.85 -31.44 28.59
N ALA A 69 -31.88 -32.35 28.53
CA ALA A 69 -30.50 -32.03 28.15
C ALA A 69 -30.42 -31.46 26.73
N LEU A 70 -31.20 -32.00 25.78
CA LEU A 70 -31.27 -31.48 24.41
C LEU A 70 -31.87 -30.07 24.36
N TYR A 71 -32.98 -29.82 25.07
CA TYR A 71 -33.58 -28.48 25.13
C TYR A 71 -32.65 -27.46 25.79
N GLN A 72 -31.95 -27.87 26.85
CA GLN A 72 -30.97 -27.02 27.51
C GLN A 72 -29.81 -26.68 26.56
N ALA A 73 -29.23 -27.68 25.89
CA ALA A 73 -28.17 -27.46 24.90
C ALA A 73 -28.62 -26.57 23.74
N GLN A 74 -29.86 -26.75 23.26
CA GLN A 74 -30.45 -25.89 22.23
C GLN A 74 -30.59 -24.44 22.71
N SER A 75 -31.07 -24.23 23.93
CA SER A 75 -31.19 -22.90 24.53
C SER A 75 -29.83 -22.22 24.71
N GLU A 76 -28.83 -22.96 25.20
CA GLU A 76 -27.47 -22.47 25.38
C GLU A 76 -26.83 -22.06 24.05
N LEU A 77 -26.98 -22.89 23.00
CA LEU A 77 -26.52 -22.56 21.65
C LEU A 77 -27.25 -21.34 21.07
N GLY A 78 -28.56 -21.21 21.34
CA GLY A 78 -29.35 -20.05 20.94
C GLY A 78 -28.82 -18.76 21.54
N MET A 79 -28.63 -18.74 22.87
CA MET A 79 -28.06 -17.60 23.59
C MET A 79 -26.64 -17.27 23.13
N ALA A 80 -25.81 -18.29 22.88
CA ALA A 80 -24.45 -18.09 22.37
C ALA A 80 -24.47 -17.43 20.98
N ASN A 81 -25.30 -17.93 20.06
CA ASN A 81 -25.44 -17.34 18.73
C ASN A 81 -25.97 -15.90 18.76
N GLU A 82 -26.96 -15.62 19.60
CA GLU A 82 -27.49 -14.27 19.79
C GLU A 82 -26.40 -13.32 20.34
N SER A 83 -25.62 -13.79 21.32
CA SER A 83 -24.50 -13.00 21.85
C SER A 83 -23.45 -12.67 20.78
N ILE A 84 -23.10 -13.63 19.92
CA ILE A 84 -22.16 -13.44 18.82
C ILE A 84 -22.73 -12.45 17.80
N ALA A 85 -24.00 -12.61 17.41
CA ALA A 85 -24.67 -11.71 16.47
C ALA A 85 -24.71 -10.27 17.01
N SER A 86 -25.02 -10.09 18.30
CA SER A 86 -25.03 -8.77 18.95
C SER A 86 -23.64 -8.12 18.95
N ASN A 87 -22.58 -8.90 19.18
CA ASN A 87 -21.21 -8.41 19.17
C ASN A 87 -20.77 -8.01 17.76
N ASN A 88 -21.11 -8.84 16.76
CA ASN A 88 -20.84 -8.53 15.36
C ASN A 88 -21.52 -7.22 14.93
N LEU A 89 -22.80 -7.03 15.28
CA LEU A 89 -23.53 -5.79 15.01
C LEU A 89 -22.89 -4.58 15.70
N ARG A 90 -22.47 -4.73 16.97
CA ARG A 90 -21.82 -3.65 17.71
C ARG A 90 -20.49 -3.23 17.09
N LEU A 91 -19.71 -4.18 16.58
CA LEU A 91 -18.41 -3.90 15.96
C LEU A 91 -18.53 -3.35 14.55
N GLN A 92 -19.62 -3.65 13.84
CA GLN A 92 -19.85 -3.29 12.45
C GLN A 92 -19.57 -1.81 12.17
N ASP A 93 -20.22 -0.89 12.89
CA ASP A 93 -20.08 0.55 12.65
C ASP A 93 -18.66 1.05 12.89
N SER A 94 -18.00 0.53 13.93
CA SER A 94 -16.62 0.91 14.25
C SER A 94 -15.64 0.46 13.17
N LEU A 95 -15.84 -0.72 12.60
CA LEU A 95 -15.02 -1.25 11.50
C LEU A 95 -15.27 -0.49 10.19
N TYR A 96 -16.51 -0.10 9.91
CA TYR A 96 -16.81 0.74 8.74
C TYR A 96 -16.16 2.12 8.84
N LYS A 97 -16.23 2.76 10.01
CA LYS A 97 -15.55 4.03 10.26
C LYS A 97 -14.05 3.90 10.10
N LEU A 98 -13.43 2.93 10.79
CA LEU A 98 -12.00 2.69 10.69
C LEU A 98 -11.56 2.45 9.24
N ARG A 99 -12.36 1.69 8.46
CA ARG A 99 -12.09 1.48 7.05
C ARG A 99 -12.16 2.77 6.24
N SER A 100 -13.18 3.60 6.46
CA SER A 100 -13.31 4.92 5.82
C SER A 100 -12.10 5.80 6.14
N ASP A 101 -11.75 5.92 7.42
CA ASP A 101 -10.65 6.76 7.89
C ASP A 101 -9.31 6.29 7.27
N THR A 102 -9.09 4.97 7.21
CA THR A 102 -7.87 4.42 6.56
C THR A 102 -7.84 4.65 5.06
N GLN A 103 -9.01 4.63 4.39
CA GLN A 103 -9.11 4.90 2.96
C GLN A 103 -8.83 6.37 2.68
N GLU A 104 -9.42 7.28 3.45
CA GLU A 104 -9.19 8.73 3.34
C GLU A 104 -7.72 9.09 3.58
N ALA A 105 -7.11 8.56 4.64
CA ALA A 105 -5.69 8.78 4.92
C ALA A 105 -4.78 8.22 3.81
N PHE A 106 -5.13 7.08 3.21
CA PHE A 106 -4.40 6.51 2.09
C PHE A 106 -4.51 7.38 0.84
N ASP A 107 -5.72 7.86 0.53
CA ASP A 107 -5.98 8.72 -0.63
C ASP A 107 -5.26 10.08 -0.47
N GLU A 108 -5.25 10.64 0.73
CA GLU A 108 -4.46 11.84 1.04
C GLU A 108 -2.96 11.62 0.84
N ALA A 109 -2.41 10.52 1.37
CA ALA A 109 -1.00 10.18 1.21
C ALA A 109 -0.64 10.02 -0.28
N LYS A 110 -1.51 9.40 -1.08
CA LYS A 110 -1.32 9.25 -2.53
C LYS A 110 -1.39 10.59 -3.26
N ALA A 111 -2.27 11.49 -2.85
CA ALA A 111 -2.33 12.84 -3.40
C ALA A 111 -1.06 13.64 -3.07
N LEU A 112 -0.55 13.53 -1.84
CA LEU A 112 0.71 14.16 -1.42
C LEU A 112 1.91 13.59 -2.18
N GLU A 113 1.98 12.28 -2.39
CA GLU A 113 3.02 11.64 -3.20
C GLU A 113 3.04 12.20 -4.64
N LYS A 114 1.86 12.33 -5.26
CA LYS A 114 1.75 12.94 -6.60
C LYS A 114 2.20 14.40 -6.60
N ARG A 115 1.81 15.18 -5.59
CA ARG A 115 2.23 16.58 -5.45
C ARG A 115 3.73 16.71 -5.22
N TRP A 116 4.32 15.79 -4.45
CA TRP A 116 5.77 15.76 -4.20
C TRP A 116 6.55 15.55 -5.49
N ASN A 117 6.13 14.60 -6.33
CA ASN A 117 6.79 14.35 -7.62
C ASN A 117 6.78 15.57 -8.55
N GLU A 118 5.68 16.34 -8.53
CA GLU A 118 5.60 17.59 -9.28
C GLU A 118 6.53 18.67 -8.70
N LEU A 119 6.53 18.84 -7.37
CA LEU A 119 7.42 19.79 -6.71
C LEU A 119 8.90 19.46 -6.95
N GLU A 120 9.27 18.17 -6.93
CA GLU A 120 10.63 17.72 -7.22
C GLU A 120 11.02 17.99 -8.68
N ARG A 121 10.06 17.88 -9.61
CA ARG A 121 10.27 18.26 -11.02
C ARG A 121 10.50 19.76 -11.14
N GLU A 122 9.63 20.58 -10.57
CA GLU A 122 9.77 22.04 -10.54
C GLU A 122 11.10 22.47 -9.91
N GLN A 123 11.47 21.85 -8.78
CA GLN A 123 12.75 22.09 -8.12
C GLN A 123 13.91 21.75 -9.07
N ARG A 124 13.92 20.56 -9.68
CA ARG A 124 14.98 20.18 -10.62
C ARG A 124 15.09 21.15 -11.80
N GLU A 125 13.98 21.64 -12.34
CA GLU A 125 13.98 22.63 -13.43
C GLU A 125 14.61 23.96 -13.00
N VAL A 126 14.28 24.47 -11.81
CA VAL A 126 14.86 25.69 -11.26
C VAL A 126 16.36 25.50 -10.98
N TYR A 127 16.73 24.40 -10.32
CA TYR A 127 18.11 24.12 -9.92
C TYR A 127 19.01 23.74 -11.10
N GLN A 128 18.47 23.26 -12.23
CA GLN A 128 19.26 22.89 -13.41
C GLN A 128 20.23 23.99 -13.83
N ARG A 129 19.78 25.26 -13.79
CA ARG A 129 20.56 26.45 -14.19
C ARG A 129 21.68 26.81 -13.20
N PHE A 130 21.63 26.26 -12.00
CA PHE A 130 22.61 26.49 -10.94
C PHE A 130 23.46 25.24 -10.68
N THR A 131 23.28 24.18 -11.46
CA THR A 131 24.15 23.01 -11.39
C THR A 131 25.59 23.41 -11.70
N PRO A 132 26.59 22.83 -11.02
CA PRO A 132 28.00 23.13 -11.27
C PRO A 132 28.38 22.96 -12.74
N GLN A 133 27.79 21.98 -13.43
CA GLN A 133 28.05 21.76 -14.86
C GLN A 133 27.45 22.84 -15.75
N PHE A 134 26.21 23.28 -15.49
CA PHE A 134 25.61 24.36 -16.26
C PHE A 134 26.37 25.68 -16.06
N LEU A 135 26.81 25.97 -14.83
CA LEU A 135 27.62 27.14 -14.53
C LEU A 135 29.00 27.09 -15.21
N LEU A 136 29.66 25.92 -15.21
CA LEU A 136 30.92 25.72 -15.94
C LEU A 136 30.74 25.90 -17.45
N MET A 137 29.68 25.33 -18.02
CA MET A 137 29.32 25.54 -19.43
C MET A 137 29.12 27.03 -19.73
N ARG A 138 28.38 27.76 -18.88
CA ARG A 138 28.18 29.21 -19.03
C ARG A 138 29.47 30.00 -18.93
N LEU A 139 30.37 29.62 -18.02
CA LEU A 139 31.71 30.20 -17.90
C LEU A 139 32.49 30.01 -19.21
N ARG A 140 32.53 28.78 -19.76
CA ARG A 140 33.20 28.48 -21.04
C ARG A 140 32.65 29.32 -22.18
N HIS A 141 31.32 29.42 -22.33
CA HIS A 141 30.71 30.29 -23.34
C HIS A 141 31.10 31.76 -23.15
N SER A 142 31.10 32.27 -21.92
CA SER A 142 31.52 33.64 -21.63
C SER A 142 33.02 33.88 -21.87
N THR A 143 33.85 32.84 -21.81
CA THR A 143 35.28 32.90 -22.16
C THR A 143 35.44 33.00 -23.67
N THR A 144 34.75 32.15 -24.45
CA THR A 144 34.76 32.21 -25.92
C THR A 144 34.23 33.55 -26.43
N ALA A 145 33.09 34.01 -25.91
CA ALA A 145 32.54 35.32 -26.31
C ALA A 145 33.47 36.50 -25.98
N GLN A 146 34.27 36.39 -24.91
CA GLN A 146 35.27 37.40 -24.57
C GLN A 146 36.47 37.37 -25.52
N ASP A 147 36.86 36.17 -25.96
CA ASP A 147 37.91 35.98 -26.97
C ASP A 147 37.47 36.62 -28.30
N ASP A 148 36.29 36.24 -28.78
CA ASP A 148 35.67 36.77 -30.00
C ASP A 148 35.53 38.30 -29.96
N ALA A 149 35.10 38.86 -28.83
CA ALA A 149 35.00 40.31 -28.63
C ALA A 149 36.36 41.00 -28.72
N SER A 150 37.40 40.40 -28.12
CA SER A 150 38.75 40.95 -28.19
C SER A 150 39.34 40.91 -29.60
N GLU A 151 39.08 39.83 -30.34
CA GLU A 151 39.49 39.69 -31.75
C GLU A 151 38.72 40.63 -32.69
N ALA A 152 37.42 40.85 -32.43
CA ALA A 152 36.62 41.83 -33.16
C ALA A 152 37.13 43.26 -32.92
N LEU A 153 37.52 43.58 -31.68
CA LEU A 153 38.10 44.87 -31.34
C LEU A 153 39.47 45.06 -32.04
N ALA A 154 40.32 44.03 -32.07
CA ALA A 154 41.57 44.07 -32.85
C ALA A 154 41.31 44.27 -34.35
N SER A 155 40.35 43.55 -34.92
CA SER A 155 39.99 43.61 -36.34
C SER A 155 39.48 45.00 -36.74
N THR A 156 38.60 45.59 -35.93
CA THR A 156 38.05 46.94 -36.18
C THR A 156 39.12 48.02 -36.10
N PHE A 157 40.04 47.93 -35.14
CA PHE A 157 41.18 48.85 -35.03
C PHE A 157 42.08 48.78 -36.28
N ILE A 158 42.43 47.58 -36.75
CA ILE A 158 43.22 47.38 -37.96
C ILE A 158 42.50 47.95 -39.18
N GLN A 159 41.18 47.73 -39.30
CA GLN A 159 40.38 48.25 -40.40
C GLN A 159 40.31 49.79 -40.41
N GLN A 160 40.25 50.43 -39.24
CA GLN A 160 40.27 51.90 -39.11
C GLN A 160 41.64 52.51 -39.41
N GLN A 161 42.73 51.74 -39.25
CA GLN A 161 44.09 52.19 -39.57
C GLN A 161 44.47 52.05 -41.05
N GLN A 162 43.69 51.32 -41.86
CA GLN A 162 43.95 51.23 -43.30
C GLN A 162 43.70 52.60 -43.95
N PRO A 163 44.68 53.16 -44.70
CA PRO A 163 44.50 54.46 -45.33
C PRO A 163 43.44 54.34 -46.44
N SER A 164 42.28 54.95 -46.23
CA SER A 164 41.35 55.22 -47.33
C SER A 164 42.07 56.12 -48.32
N THR A 165 42.32 55.60 -49.52
CA THR A 165 42.82 56.32 -50.68
C THR A 165 41.85 57.42 -51.08
N ARG A 166 41.93 58.58 -50.43
CA ARG A 166 41.61 59.94 -50.93
C ARG A 166 41.46 60.92 -49.75
N GLY A 167 42.23 62.00 -49.78
CA GLY A 167 41.82 63.28 -49.21
C GLY A 167 42.35 63.61 -47.82
N THR A 168 43.26 64.58 -47.80
CA THR A 168 43.82 65.31 -46.67
C THR A 168 42.75 65.86 -45.70
N SER A 169 42.68 65.34 -44.46
CA SER A 169 42.35 66.12 -43.23
C SER A 169 42.16 65.20 -42.01
N THR A 170 42.97 65.43 -40.96
CA THR A 170 42.75 65.11 -39.53
C THR A 170 42.35 63.67 -39.11
N PRO A 171 43.16 62.97 -38.30
CA PRO A 171 42.79 61.67 -37.73
C PRO A 171 41.88 61.89 -36.52
N ASN A 172 40.58 62.08 -36.71
CA ASN A 172 39.69 62.34 -35.56
C ASN A 172 38.34 61.64 -35.73
N GLY A 173 38.37 60.31 -35.67
CA GLY A 173 37.16 59.48 -35.69
C GLY A 173 37.38 58.00 -35.35
N GLY A 174 38.63 57.52 -35.39
CA GLY A 174 39.00 56.18 -34.91
C GLY A 174 39.42 56.18 -33.46
N MET A 175 39.31 55.03 -32.79
CA MET A 175 39.81 54.83 -31.43
C MET A 175 41.32 55.12 -31.40
N GLY A 176 41.77 55.99 -30.48
CA GLY A 176 43.19 56.31 -30.32
C GLY A 176 44.00 55.05 -29.99
N VAL A 177 45.27 54.99 -30.42
CA VAL A 177 46.13 53.82 -30.19
C VAL A 177 46.23 53.47 -28.70
N ASP A 178 46.35 54.49 -27.85
CA ASP A 178 46.43 54.30 -26.40
C ASP A 178 45.11 53.78 -25.81
N ASP A 179 43.97 54.27 -26.31
CA ASP A 179 42.64 53.81 -25.90
C ASP A 179 42.40 52.35 -26.34
N PHE A 180 42.81 51.99 -27.55
CA PHE A 180 42.82 50.61 -28.04
C PHE A 180 43.63 49.70 -27.13
N ILE A 181 44.88 50.07 -26.82
CA ILE A 181 45.77 49.27 -26.00
C ILE A 181 45.16 49.06 -24.61
N LYS A 182 44.56 50.11 -24.03
CA LYS A 182 43.91 50.03 -22.73
C LYS A 182 42.74 49.05 -22.75
N GLU A 183 41.80 49.24 -23.67
CA GLU A 183 40.57 48.43 -23.78
C GLU A 183 40.90 46.97 -24.13
N PHE A 184 41.78 46.73 -25.10
CA PHE A 184 42.20 45.38 -25.49
C PHE A 184 42.88 44.64 -24.33
N LYS A 185 43.76 45.32 -23.58
CA LYS A 185 44.39 44.73 -22.38
C LYS A 185 43.37 44.39 -21.32
N GLU A 186 42.37 45.24 -21.09
CA GLU A 186 41.30 44.97 -20.13
C GLU A 186 40.48 43.73 -20.54
N GLN A 187 40.11 43.61 -21.82
CA GLN A 187 39.40 42.44 -22.34
C GLN A 187 40.22 41.15 -22.24
N ARG A 188 41.51 41.17 -22.60
CA ARG A 188 42.40 39.99 -22.48
C ARG A 188 42.64 39.58 -21.03
N LYS A 189 42.72 40.52 -20.09
CA LYS A 189 42.79 40.21 -18.65
C LYS A 189 41.56 39.45 -18.17
N VAL A 190 40.36 39.87 -18.60
CA VAL A 190 39.10 39.18 -18.26
C VAL A 190 39.07 37.78 -18.88
N TYR A 191 39.46 37.64 -20.15
CA TYR A 191 39.58 36.35 -20.82
C TYR A 191 40.49 35.39 -20.05
N HIS A 192 41.75 35.78 -19.79
CA HIS A 192 42.72 34.91 -19.13
C HIS A 192 42.29 34.55 -17.70
N ARG A 193 41.65 35.48 -16.98
CA ARG A 193 41.04 35.17 -15.68
C ARG A 193 39.99 34.07 -15.84
N ARG A 194 39.01 34.24 -16.72
CA ARG A 194 37.94 33.25 -16.94
C ARG A 194 38.49 31.90 -17.41
N ALA A 195 39.51 31.90 -18.29
CA ALA A 195 40.17 30.69 -18.78
C ALA A 195 40.85 29.92 -17.64
N MET A 196 41.66 30.59 -16.80
CA MET A 196 42.30 29.97 -15.63
C MET A 196 41.28 29.39 -14.65
N TRP A 197 40.20 30.13 -14.36
CA TRP A 197 39.13 29.64 -13.48
C TRP A 197 38.38 28.45 -14.10
N GLY A 198 38.13 28.47 -15.41
CA GLY A 198 37.49 27.37 -16.13
C GLY A 198 38.34 26.09 -16.14
N GLU A 199 39.66 26.22 -16.28
CA GLU A 199 40.59 25.09 -16.22
C GLU A 199 40.67 24.51 -14.81
N ARG A 200 40.86 25.35 -13.79
CA ARG A 200 40.87 24.91 -12.37
C ARG A 200 39.57 24.20 -11.99
N TRP A 201 38.43 24.72 -12.43
CA TRP A 201 37.13 24.07 -12.22
C TRP A 201 37.07 22.73 -12.96
N GLY A 202 37.45 22.67 -14.23
CA GLY A 202 37.47 21.43 -15.01
C GLY A 202 38.37 20.33 -14.41
N ASN A 203 39.45 20.74 -13.73
CA ASN A 203 40.38 19.85 -13.04
C ASN A 203 39.93 19.45 -11.62
N GLY A 204 38.72 19.85 -11.19
CA GLY A 204 38.19 19.54 -9.86
C GLY A 204 38.87 20.30 -8.72
N GLN A 205 39.66 21.34 -9.01
CA GLN A 205 40.37 22.14 -8.01
C GLN A 205 39.48 23.23 -7.38
N VAL A 206 38.22 23.32 -7.82
CA VAL A 206 37.20 24.22 -7.26
C VAL A 206 36.22 23.37 -6.45
N ALA A 207 36.31 23.49 -5.12
CA ALA A 207 35.34 22.90 -4.21
C ALA A 207 34.31 23.96 -3.80
N TRP A 208 33.03 23.61 -3.92
CA TRP A 208 31.93 24.36 -3.33
C TRP A 208 31.83 23.93 -1.87
N ARG A 209 31.64 24.86 -0.94
CA ARG A 209 31.34 24.50 0.45
C ARG A 209 29.86 24.16 0.54
N ASP A 210 29.54 23.08 1.23
CA ASP A 210 28.18 22.60 1.47
C ASP A 210 27.52 23.30 2.69
N ASP A 211 27.92 24.55 3.00
CA ASP A 211 27.45 25.31 4.17
C ASP A 211 25.95 25.66 4.07
#